data_AF-A0AAV5KAD9-F1
#
_entry.id   AF-A0AAV5KAD9-F1
#
_cell.length_a   1.000
_cell.length_b   1.000
_cell.length_c   1.000
_cell.angle_alpha   90.00
_cell.angle_beta   90.00
_cell.angle_gamma   90.00
#
_symmetry.space_group_name_H-M   'P 1'
#
loop_
_entity.id
_entity.type
_entity.pdbx_description
1 polymer ?
#
loop_
_entity_poly.entity_id
_entity_poly.type
_entity_poly.pdbx_seq_one_letter_code
_entity_poly.pdbx_strand_id
1 'polypeptide(L)'
;MVGLVSSAKFDQLFQPSWAMDHFIHEGELLKLKLDNYSGAGFASKSKYMFGKVTIQIKLVEGDSAGTVTAFYMSSDGPNRNEFDFEFLGNTTGEPYLVQTNVYVNGVGNREQRMNLWFDPTMDFHSYSILWNQRKVMFLVDETPIRVHRNMENKGIPFPKDQAMGVYSSIWNADDWATQGGRVKTDWTHAPFIATYKGFEIDACDSPVSMTISDTAKKCSSGGGGERKYWWDEPTMSELSLHQSHQLLWVRANHMVYDYCTDTARFPVKPVECEHHRH
;
A
#
# COMPACT_ATOMS: atom_id res chain seq x y z
N MET A 1 -11.15 -3.57 27.63
CA MET A 1 -11.83 -2.39 27.06
C MET A 1 -11.31 -2.24 25.64
N VAL A 2 -12.11 -2.65 24.65
CA VAL A 2 -11.80 -2.39 23.24
C VAL A 2 -12.12 -0.91 23.05
N GLY A 3 -11.09 -0.07 23.00
CA GLY A 3 -11.27 1.33 22.67
C GLY A 3 -11.84 1.41 21.26
N LEU A 4 -13.01 2.01 21.12
CA LEU A 4 -13.52 2.44 19.82
C LEU A 4 -12.50 3.45 19.27
N VAL A 5 -11.62 2.97 18.39
CA VAL A 5 -10.80 3.85 17.56
C VAL A 5 -11.80 4.52 16.62
N SER A 6 -12.10 5.79 16.90
CA SER A 6 -12.92 6.59 16.00
C SER A 6 -12.11 6.79 14.72
N SER A 7 -12.48 6.10 13.64
CA SER A 7 -11.99 6.41 12.29
C SER A 7 -12.16 7.90 12.02
N ALA A 8 -11.17 8.52 11.37
CA ALA A 8 -11.31 9.88 10.91
C ALA A 8 -12.28 9.94 9.72
N LYS A 9 -12.91 11.09 9.51
CA LYS A 9 -13.65 11.37 8.28
C LYS A 9 -12.66 11.62 7.14
N PHE A 10 -13.04 11.30 5.90
CA PHE A 10 -12.23 11.55 4.72
C PHE A 10 -11.63 12.97 4.70
N ASP A 11 -12.47 14.00 4.84
CA ASP A 11 -12.04 15.40 4.74
C ASP A 11 -11.12 15.87 5.88
N GLN A 12 -10.94 15.09 6.95
CA GLN A 12 -9.99 15.42 8.02
C GLN A 12 -8.56 15.10 7.59
N LEU A 13 -8.36 14.02 6.83
CA LEU A 13 -7.04 13.49 6.49
C LEU A 13 -6.70 13.65 5.01
N PHE A 14 -7.70 13.65 4.14
CA PHE A 14 -7.55 13.56 2.69
C PHE A 14 -8.28 14.68 1.95
N GLN A 15 -7.93 14.83 0.67
CA GLN A 15 -8.61 15.69 -0.29
C GLN A 15 -8.58 15.05 -1.68
N PRO A 16 -9.59 15.30 -2.54
CA PRO A 16 -9.53 14.87 -3.93
C PRO A 16 -8.29 15.43 -4.64
N SER A 17 -7.61 14.62 -5.43
CA SER A 17 -6.46 15.02 -6.26
C SER A 17 -6.79 15.04 -7.75
N TRP A 18 -7.82 14.31 -8.18
CA TRP A 18 -8.26 14.27 -9.57
C TRP A 18 -9.76 13.96 -9.70
N ALA A 19 -10.43 14.52 -10.73
CA ALA A 19 -11.83 14.27 -11.10
C ALA A 19 -12.82 14.28 -9.92
N MET A 20 -13.03 15.47 -9.33
CA MET A 20 -13.93 15.64 -8.17
C MET A 20 -15.38 15.21 -8.42
N ASP A 21 -15.83 15.19 -9.67
CA ASP A 21 -17.14 14.70 -10.11
C ASP A 21 -17.25 13.16 -10.12
N HIS A 22 -16.14 12.45 -9.89
CA HIS A 22 -16.07 11.00 -9.76
C HIS A 22 -16.00 10.53 -8.29
N PHE A 23 -16.23 11.44 -7.35
CA PHE A 23 -16.34 11.19 -5.92
C PHE A 23 -17.82 11.14 -5.53
N ILE A 24 -18.26 10.03 -4.95
CA ILE A 24 -19.61 9.89 -4.40
C ILE A 24 -19.48 9.70 -2.88
N HIS A 25 -20.07 10.61 -2.12
CA HIS A 25 -20.08 10.57 -0.65
C HIS A 25 -21.42 10.02 -0.16
N GLU A 26 -21.40 8.92 0.59
CA GLU A 26 -22.58 8.27 1.15
C GLU A 26 -22.38 8.00 2.65
N GLY A 27 -22.76 8.97 3.48
CA GLY A 27 -22.48 8.91 4.92
C GLY A 27 -20.97 8.93 5.18
N GLU A 28 -20.45 7.88 5.81
CA GLU A 28 -19.02 7.70 6.07
C GLU A 28 -18.28 6.97 4.93
N LEU A 29 -19.00 6.55 3.88
CA LEU A 29 -18.42 5.91 2.70
C LEU A 29 -17.98 6.95 1.67
N LEU A 30 -16.79 6.74 1.13
CA LEU A 30 -16.34 7.39 -0.09
C LEU A 30 -16.30 6.35 -1.22
N LYS A 31 -16.87 6.67 -2.37
CA LYS A 31 -16.79 5.85 -3.58
C LYS A 31 -16.02 6.61 -4.65
N LEU A 32 -15.04 5.94 -5.26
CA LEU A 32 -14.36 6.43 -6.46
C LEU A 32 -14.91 5.71 -7.68
N LYS A 33 -15.30 6.50 -8.68
CA LYS A 33 -15.83 6.03 -9.96
C LYS A 33 -14.74 6.01 -11.03
N LEU A 34 -14.72 4.97 -11.85
CA LEU A 34 -14.00 4.91 -13.11
C LEU A 34 -15.00 4.65 -14.25
N ASP A 35 -14.94 5.49 -15.28
CA ASP A 35 -15.65 5.30 -16.54
C ASP A 35 -14.74 5.66 -17.72
N ASN A 36 -15.27 5.60 -18.95
CA ASN A 36 -14.49 5.80 -20.16
C ASN A 36 -14.00 7.25 -20.35
N TYR A 37 -14.39 8.19 -19.48
CA TYR A 37 -13.91 9.57 -19.51
C TYR A 37 -12.78 9.79 -18.52
N SER A 38 -12.92 9.27 -17.28
CA SER A 38 -11.91 9.48 -16.24
C SER A 38 -11.94 8.40 -15.16
N GLY A 39 -10.77 8.20 -14.55
CA GLY A 39 -10.66 7.65 -13.19
C GLY A 39 -10.78 8.74 -12.14
N ALA A 40 -10.40 8.41 -10.91
CA ALA A 40 -10.42 9.34 -9.78
C ALA A 40 -9.27 9.03 -8.81
N GLY A 41 -8.88 10.02 -8.01
CA GLY A 41 -7.88 9.80 -6.98
C GLY A 41 -7.89 10.87 -5.91
N PHE A 42 -7.41 10.51 -4.72
CA PHE A 42 -7.24 11.40 -3.57
C PHE A 42 -5.84 11.28 -2.97
N ALA A 43 -5.48 12.31 -2.20
CA ALA A 43 -4.20 12.39 -1.50
C ALA A 43 -4.40 12.89 -0.07
N SER A 44 -3.53 12.49 0.85
CA SER A 44 -3.49 13.03 2.20
C SER A 44 -3.11 14.51 2.19
N LYS A 45 -3.65 15.28 3.13
CA LYS A 45 -3.36 16.71 3.28
C LYS A 45 -1.94 16.98 3.77
N SER A 46 -1.41 16.07 4.59
CA SER A 46 -0.04 16.11 5.08
C SER A 46 0.80 14.99 4.46
N LYS A 47 2.12 15.08 4.64
CA LYS A 47 3.04 13.98 4.43
C LYS A 47 3.52 13.44 5.76
N TYR A 48 4.00 12.21 5.75
CA TYR A 48 4.34 11.48 6.96
C TYR A 48 5.69 10.80 6.83
N MET A 49 6.35 10.63 7.97
CA MET A 49 7.62 9.96 8.10
C MET A 49 7.50 8.88 9.16
N PHE A 50 7.47 7.61 8.76
CA PHE A 50 7.16 6.47 9.64
C PHE A 50 5.74 6.54 10.26
N GLY A 51 5.23 5.39 10.68
CA GLY A 51 3.88 5.21 11.20
C GLY A 51 3.15 4.04 10.59
N LYS A 52 1.85 3.95 10.89
CA LYS A 52 0.92 3.02 10.26
C LYS A 52 -0.21 3.80 9.60
N VAL A 53 -0.48 3.47 8.35
CA VAL A 53 -1.66 3.96 7.62
C VAL A 53 -2.55 2.77 7.32
N THR A 54 -3.86 2.93 7.52
CA THR A 54 -4.87 1.91 7.27
C THR A 54 -6.05 2.54 6.56
N ILE A 55 -6.55 1.87 5.51
CA ILE A 55 -7.81 2.21 4.87
C ILE A 55 -8.59 0.91 4.70
N GLN A 56 -9.91 0.96 4.92
CA GLN A 56 -10.80 -0.15 4.60
C GLN A 56 -11.33 0.02 3.18
N ILE A 57 -11.09 -0.97 2.32
CA ILE A 57 -11.42 -0.92 0.90
C ILE A 57 -12.33 -2.11 0.57
N LYS A 58 -13.39 -1.84 -0.18
CA LYS A 58 -14.20 -2.84 -0.88
C LYS A 58 -14.04 -2.62 -2.38
N LEU A 59 -13.56 -3.63 -3.09
CA LEU A 59 -13.16 -3.54 -4.50
C LEU A 59 -14.37 -3.60 -5.44
N VAL A 60 -14.10 -3.35 -6.73
CA VAL A 60 -15.12 -3.32 -7.79
C VAL A 60 -15.72 -4.72 -7.96
N GLU A 61 -17.04 -4.80 -7.82
CA GLU A 61 -17.81 -6.03 -8.02
C GLU A 61 -17.98 -6.39 -9.51
N GLY A 62 -18.28 -7.65 -9.79
CA GLY A 62 -18.56 -8.10 -11.16
C GLY A 62 -17.31 -8.16 -12.03
N ASP A 63 -17.44 -7.72 -13.29
CA ASP A 63 -16.30 -7.62 -14.20
C ASP A 63 -15.51 -6.33 -13.91
N SER A 64 -14.25 -6.50 -13.55
CA SER A 64 -13.32 -5.43 -13.23
C SER A 64 -12.04 -5.51 -14.05
N ALA A 65 -12.05 -6.31 -15.13
CA ALA A 65 -10.88 -6.51 -15.97
C ALA A 65 -10.32 -5.18 -16.50
N GLY A 66 -9.00 -5.07 -16.56
CA GLY A 66 -8.25 -3.88 -16.95
C GLY A 66 -8.26 -2.75 -15.92
N THR A 67 -9.02 -2.83 -14.83
CA THR A 67 -9.02 -1.79 -13.79
C THR A 67 -7.94 -2.04 -12.73
N VAL A 68 -7.38 -0.95 -12.19
CA VAL A 68 -6.51 -0.97 -11.02
C VAL A 68 -7.09 -0.02 -9.98
N THR A 69 -7.37 -0.55 -8.80
CA THR A 69 -7.56 0.26 -7.59
C THR A 69 -6.23 0.30 -6.86
N ALA A 70 -5.70 1.47 -6.52
CA ALA A 70 -4.42 1.61 -5.84
C ALA A 70 -4.58 2.23 -4.45
N PHE A 71 -3.77 1.79 -3.49
CA PHE A 71 -3.57 2.42 -2.18
C PHE A 71 -2.08 2.44 -1.89
N TYR A 72 -1.49 3.62 -1.80
CA TYR A 72 -0.03 3.72 -1.81
C TYR A 72 0.49 4.89 -1.00
N MET A 73 1.75 4.82 -0.61
CA MET A 73 2.49 5.95 -0.06
C MET A 73 3.59 6.34 -1.03
N SER A 74 3.78 7.64 -1.29
CA SER A 74 4.78 8.11 -2.26
C SER A 74 5.38 9.46 -1.86
N SER A 75 6.68 9.64 -2.10
CA SER A 75 7.35 10.95 -2.00
C SER A 75 7.40 11.64 -3.36
N ASP A 76 7.86 12.89 -3.40
CA ASP A 76 7.86 13.65 -4.65
C ASP A 76 9.06 13.32 -5.54
N GLY A 77 8.86 13.48 -6.85
CA GLY A 77 9.93 13.55 -7.82
C GLY A 77 10.41 12.20 -8.36
N PRO A 78 11.44 12.22 -9.23
CA PRO A 78 11.89 11.02 -9.95
C PRO A 78 12.59 10.01 -9.02
N ASN A 79 13.25 10.47 -7.96
CA ASN A 79 13.94 9.64 -6.98
C ASN A 79 13.06 9.31 -5.77
N ARG A 80 11.74 9.22 -5.98
CA ARG A 80 10.78 8.97 -4.90
C ARG A 80 10.96 7.61 -4.25
N ASN A 81 10.63 7.54 -2.96
CA ASN A 81 10.31 6.31 -2.28
C ASN A 81 8.80 6.07 -2.44
N GLU A 82 8.39 4.81 -2.59
CA GLU A 82 6.98 4.48 -2.82
C GLU A 82 6.66 3.06 -2.34
N PHE A 83 5.48 2.89 -1.74
CA PHE A 83 4.94 1.62 -1.24
C PHE A 83 3.55 1.42 -1.82
N ASP A 84 3.37 0.37 -2.60
CA ASP A 84 2.15 0.19 -3.37
C ASP A 84 1.34 -1.01 -2.86
N PHE A 85 0.04 -0.82 -2.70
CA PHE A 85 -0.98 -1.83 -2.95
C PHE A 85 -1.67 -1.48 -4.27
N GLU A 86 -1.71 -2.44 -5.19
CA GLU A 86 -2.44 -2.34 -6.45
C GLU A 86 -3.34 -3.56 -6.59
N PHE A 87 -4.64 -3.34 -6.58
CA PHE A 87 -5.67 -4.35 -6.75
C PHE A 87 -6.00 -4.47 -8.22
N LEU A 88 -5.58 -5.57 -8.82
CA LEU A 88 -5.73 -5.84 -10.25
C LEU A 88 -7.06 -6.55 -10.46
N GLY A 89 -7.99 -5.87 -11.12
CA GLY A 89 -9.30 -6.42 -11.43
C GLY A 89 -9.23 -7.58 -12.41
N ASN A 90 -10.33 -8.33 -12.49
CA ASN A 90 -10.44 -9.53 -13.30
C ASN A 90 -11.86 -9.70 -13.85
N THR A 91 -12.02 -10.64 -14.78
CA THR A 91 -13.34 -11.00 -15.31
C THR A 91 -14.22 -11.59 -14.21
N THR A 92 -15.54 -11.45 -14.33
CA THR A 92 -16.49 -11.97 -13.33
C THR A 92 -16.20 -13.43 -12.97
N GLY A 93 -16.10 -13.72 -11.67
CA GLY A 93 -15.85 -15.07 -11.13
C GLY A 93 -14.37 -15.47 -11.03
N GLU A 94 -13.46 -14.72 -11.65
CA GLU A 94 -12.02 -14.91 -11.49
C GLU A 94 -11.47 -14.08 -10.31
N PRO A 95 -10.44 -14.55 -9.61
CA PRO A 95 -9.94 -13.89 -8.41
C PRO A 95 -9.23 -12.56 -8.76
N TYR A 96 -9.37 -11.60 -7.85
CA TYR A 96 -8.50 -10.43 -7.80
C TYR A 96 -7.06 -10.83 -7.45
N LEU A 97 -6.10 -10.08 -8.01
CA LEU A 97 -4.72 -10.09 -7.54
C LEU A 97 -4.42 -8.82 -6.75
N VAL A 98 -3.75 -8.97 -5.62
CA VAL A 98 -3.09 -7.87 -4.92
C VAL A 98 -1.63 -7.88 -5.32
N GLN A 99 -1.19 -6.81 -5.98
CA GLN A 99 0.20 -6.51 -6.22
C GLN A 99 0.71 -5.58 -5.13
N THR A 100 1.90 -5.87 -4.60
CA THR A 100 2.67 -4.92 -3.79
C THR A 100 3.96 -4.56 -4.50
N ASN A 101 4.42 -3.33 -4.33
CA ASN A 101 5.72 -2.89 -4.84
C ASN A 101 6.42 -1.96 -3.84
N VAL A 102 7.74 -1.84 -3.99
CA VAL A 102 8.56 -0.97 -3.17
C VAL A 102 9.57 -0.26 -4.06
N TYR A 103 9.45 1.06 -4.16
CA TYR A 103 10.45 1.93 -4.74
C TYR A 103 11.34 2.53 -3.66
N VAL A 104 12.65 2.52 -3.92
CA VAL A 104 13.63 3.22 -3.11
C VAL A 104 14.48 4.07 -4.04
N ASN A 105 14.53 5.38 -3.79
CA ASN A 105 15.25 6.35 -4.62
C ASN A 105 14.91 6.24 -6.12
N GLY A 106 13.62 6.11 -6.44
CA GLY A 106 13.11 5.99 -7.81
C GLY A 106 13.23 4.60 -8.43
N VAL A 107 13.88 3.64 -7.76
CA VAL A 107 14.07 2.29 -8.28
C VAL A 107 13.04 1.36 -7.68
N GLY A 108 12.08 0.89 -8.50
CA GLY A 108 11.09 -0.13 -8.15
C GLY A 108 11.50 -1.52 -8.64
N ASN A 109 10.62 -2.16 -9.43
CA ASN A 109 10.77 -3.53 -9.94
C ASN A 109 10.80 -4.60 -8.85
N ARG A 110 10.04 -4.41 -7.77
CA ARG A 110 9.97 -5.34 -6.63
C ARG A 110 8.57 -5.88 -6.47
N GLU A 111 7.90 -6.21 -7.56
CA GLU A 111 6.51 -6.63 -7.51
C GLU A 111 6.38 -7.99 -6.81
N GLN A 112 5.38 -8.13 -5.95
CA GLN A 112 4.88 -9.42 -5.47
C GLN A 112 3.38 -9.45 -5.69
N ARG A 113 2.85 -10.53 -6.24
CA ARG A 113 1.41 -10.69 -6.51
C ARG A 113 0.85 -11.88 -5.77
N MET A 114 -0.32 -11.72 -5.18
CA MET A 114 -1.02 -12.78 -4.46
C MET A 114 -2.52 -12.72 -4.68
N ASN A 115 -3.18 -13.88 -4.62
CA ASN A 115 -4.63 -13.94 -4.43
C ASN A 115 -4.96 -13.66 -2.96
N LEU A 116 -6.22 -13.31 -2.67
CA LEU A 116 -6.71 -13.17 -1.30
C LEU A 116 -7.43 -14.45 -0.83
N TRP A 117 -7.51 -14.66 0.48
CA TRP A 117 -8.22 -15.79 1.11
C TRP A 117 -9.71 -15.49 1.36
N PHE A 118 -10.22 -14.43 0.74
CA PHE A 118 -11.60 -13.97 0.77
C PHE A 118 -11.91 -13.24 -0.54
N ASP A 119 -13.19 -12.98 -0.80
CA ASP A 119 -13.63 -12.14 -1.92
C ASP A 119 -13.61 -10.66 -1.52
N PRO A 120 -12.67 -9.85 -2.03
CA PRO A 120 -12.51 -8.45 -1.63
C PRO A 120 -13.60 -7.51 -2.19
N THR A 121 -14.53 -8.02 -2.98
CA THR A 121 -15.68 -7.27 -3.52
C THR A 121 -16.91 -7.33 -2.61
N MET A 122 -16.97 -8.33 -1.73
CA MET A 122 -18.16 -8.64 -0.94
C MET A 122 -18.24 -7.85 0.37
N ASP A 123 -17.12 -7.56 1.01
CA ASP A 123 -17.06 -6.76 2.23
C ASP A 123 -15.80 -5.87 2.27
N PHE A 124 -15.76 -4.96 3.24
CA PHE A 124 -14.60 -4.12 3.48
C PHE A 124 -13.52 -4.90 4.24
N HIS A 125 -12.30 -4.84 3.72
CA HIS A 125 -11.12 -5.36 4.38
C HIS A 125 -10.11 -4.25 4.65
N SER A 126 -9.36 -4.37 5.74
CA SER A 126 -8.35 -3.38 6.12
C SER A 126 -7.05 -3.64 5.39
N TYR A 127 -6.54 -2.63 4.69
CA TYR A 127 -5.24 -2.66 4.06
C TYR A 127 -4.34 -1.65 4.75
N SER A 128 -3.19 -2.12 5.25
CA SER A 128 -2.29 -1.28 6.03
C SER A 128 -0.87 -1.31 5.52
N ILE A 129 -0.21 -0.15 5.59
CA ILE A 129 1.23 -0.02 5.43
C ILE A 129 1.80 0.45 6.78
N LEU A 130 2.58 -0.40 7.41
CA LEU A 130 3.38 -0.07 8.59
C LEU A 130 4.82 0.19 8.15
N TRP A 131 5.31 1.39 8.39
CA TRP A 131 6.66 1.82 8.03
C TRP A 131 7.38 2.38 9.25
N ASN A 132 8.54 1.83 9.57
CA ASN A 132 9.44 2.38 10.58
C ASN A 132 10.89 2.30 10.08
N GLN A 133 11.84 2.71 10.92
CA GLN A 133 13.26 2.70 10.56
C GLN A 133 13.83 1.31 10.24
N ARG A 134 13.12 0.24 10.57
CA ARG A 134 13.59 -1.15 10.50
C ARG A 134 12.94 -1.94 9.38
N LYS A 135 11.70 -1.60 9.00
CA LYS A 135 10.93 -2.33 7.99
C LYS A 135 9.77 -1.51 7.41
N VAL A 136 9.35 -1.92 6.24
CA VAL A 136 8.03 -1.66 5.65
C VAL A 136 7.27 -2.98 5.66
N MET A 137 6.04 -2.98 6.16
CA MET A 137 5.18 -4.16 6.24
C MET A 137 3.83 -3.83 5.62
N PHE A 138 3.40 -4.69 4.71
CA PHE A 138 2.09 -4.66 4.08
C PHE A 138 1.20 -5.66 4.81
N LEU A 139 0.02 -5.21 5.25
CA LEU A 139 -0.93 -6.05 5.98
C LEU A 139 -2.31 -6.03 5.31
N VAL A 140 -2.98 -7.18 5.38
CA VAL A 140 -4.40 -7.36 5.04
C VAL A 140 -5.09 -7.91 6.28
N ASP A 141 -6.02 -7.17 6.88
CA ASP A 141 -6.68 -7.50 8.15
C ASP A 141 -5.69 -7.93 9.25
N GLU A 142 -4.66 -7.10 9.48
CA GLU A 142 -3.54 -7.36 10.40
C GLU A 142 -2.67 -8.60 10.08
N THR A 143 -2.96 -9.32 8.99
CA THR A 143 -2.14 -10.43 8.50
C THR A 143 -1.02 -9.88 7.63
N PRO A 144 0.26 -10.03 7.99
CA PRO A 144 1.37 -9.56 7.17
C PRO A 144 1.45 -10.38 5.89
N ILE A 145 1.41 -9.70 4.75
CA ILE A 145 1.52 -10.34 3.43
C ILE A 145 2.92 -10.15 2.81
N ARG A 146 3.65 -9.11 3.26
CA ARG A 146 4.99 -8.78 2.81
C ARG A 146 5.73 -7.96 3.84
N VAL A 147 7.04 -8.20 3.96
CA VAL A 147 7.96 -7.35 4.73
C VAL A 147 9.17 -7.01 3.87
N HIS A 148 9.48 -5.72 3.78
CA HIS A 148 10.73 -5.20 3.22
C HIS A 148 11.58 -4.64 4.36
N ARG A 149 12.71 -5.27 4.66
CA ARG A 149 13.55 -4.97 5.82
C ARG A 149 14.58 -3.90 5.47
N ASN A 150 14.91 -3.04 6.43
CA ASN A 150 16.08 -2.19 6.34
C ASN A 150 17.35 -3.06 6.38
N MET A 151 18.12 -3.03 5.29
CA MET A 151 19.39 -3.73 5.15
C MET A 151 20.53 -2.79 4.72
N GLU A 152 20.48 -1.53 5.15
CA GLU A 152 21.52 -0.55 4.86
C GLU A 152 22.90 -0.97 5.40
N ASN A 153 22.94 -1.77 6.47
CA ASN A 153 24.17 -2.38 6.98
C ASN A 153 24.82 -3.36 5.98
N LYS A 154 24.10 -3.75 4.92
CA LYS A 154 24.58 -4.57 3.80
C LYS A 154 24.63 -3.78 2.48
N GLY A 155 24.54 -2.44 2.55
CA GLY A 155 24.60 -1.56 1.39
C GLY A 155 23.32 -1.48 0.55
N ILE A 156 22.20 -2.03 1.02
CA ILE A 156 20.91 -1.95 0.32
C ILE A 156 20.17 -0.68 0.81
N PRO A 157 19.82 0.26 -0.09
CA PRO A 157 19.09 1.46 0.29
C PRO A 157 17.74 1.15 0.94
N PHE A 158 17.32 1.99 1.89
CA PHE A 158 16.03 1.89 2.56
C PHE A 158 15.34 3.27 2.61
N PRO A 159 14.01 3.34 2.42
CA PRO A 159 13.23 4.58 2.45
C PRO A 159 13.17 5.13 3.88
N LYS A 160 14.09 6.03 4.24
CA LYS A 160 14.17 6.62 5.60
C LYS A 160 14.43 8.13 5.64
N ASP A 161 14.37 8.78 4.49
CA ASP A 161 14.81 10.15 4.30
C ASP A 161 13.84 10.99 3.46
N GLN A 162 12.68 10.46 3.07
CA GLN A 162 11.68 11.22 2.31
C GLN A 162 10.30 11.00 2.92
N ALA A 163 9.66 12.09 3.36
CA ALA A 163 8.29 12.04 3.83
C ALA A 163 7.35 11.76 2.65
N MET A 164 6.36 10.90 2.88
CA MET A 164 5.44 10.42 1.86
C MET A 164 4.02 10.87 2.14
N GLY A 165 3.29 11.24 1.09
CA GLY A 165 1.83 11.35 1.14
C GLY A 165 1.20 9.96 1.08
N VAL A 166 -0.06 9.87 1.48
CA VAL A 166 -0.90 8.68 1.33
C VAL A 166 -1.90 8.94 0.21
N TYR A 167 -2.02 8.00 -0.72
CA TYR A 167 -2.78 8.18 -1.94
C TYR A 167 -3.68 6.98 -2.19
N SER A 168 -4.77 7.23 -2.91
CA SER A 168 -5.53 6.16 -3.55
C SER A 168 -6.13 6.64 -4.85
N SER A 169 -6.30 5.73 -5.79
CA SER A 169 -6.89 6.01 -7.09
C SER A 169 -7.56 4.78 -7.67
N ILE A 170 -8.44 5.01 -8.66
CA ILE A 170 -8.96 3.98 -9.55
C ILE A 170 -8.73 4.43 -11.00
N TRP A 171 -8.17 3.55 -11.82
CA TRP A 171 -7.76 3.88 -13.19
C TRP A 171 -7.71 2.63 -14.09
N ASN A 172 -7.70 2.84 -15.41
CA ASN A 172 -7.56 1.77 -16.40
C ASN A 172 -6.08 1.51 -16.72
N ALA A 173 -5.70 0.23 -16.70
CA ALA A 173 -4.34 -0.26 -16.87
C ALA A 173 -4.32 -1.46 -17.84
N ASP A 174 -5.06 -1.34 -18.94
CA ASP A 174 -5.32 -2.37 -19.95
C ASP A 174 -4.05 -3.10 -20.42
N ASP A 175 -2.92 -2.40 -20.47
CA ASP A 175 -1.67 -2.95 -20.99
C ASP A 175 -1.04 -4.01 -20.10
N TRP A 176 -1.46 -4.14 -18.83
CA TRP A 176 -0.79 -5.07 -17.92
C TRP A 176 -1.65 -5.64 -16.78
N ALA A 177 -2.74 -4.99 -16.36
CA ALA A 177 -3.45 -5.32 -15.12
C ALA A 177 -4.01 -6.75 -15.10
N THR A 178 -4.82 -7.11 -16.09
CA THR A 178 -5.53 -8.39 -16.09
C THR A 178 -4.86 -9.39 -17.03
N GLN A 179 -4.41 -10.51 -16.47
CA GLN A 179 -3.73 -11.59 -17.20
C GLN A 179 -2.53 -11.09 -18.02
N GLY A 180 -1.77 -10.13 -17.48
CA GLY A 180 -0.63 -9.51 -18.16
C GLY A 180 -1.04 -8.64 -19.35
N GLY A 181 -2.23 -8.03 -19.29
CA GLY A 181 -2.76 -7.11 -20.31
C GLY A 181 -3.50 -7.78 -21.46
N ARG A 182 -3.77 -9.10 -21.37
CA ARG A 182 -4.52 -9.84 -22.40
C ARG A 182 -6.01 -9.52 -22.39
N VAL A 183 -6.57 -9.27 -21.22
CA VAL A 183 -7.97 -8.92 -21.05
C VAL A 183 -8.07 -7.42 -20.79
N LYS A 184 -8.89 -6.75 -21.59
CA LYS A 184 -9.08 -5.30 -21.60
C LYS A 184 -10.36 -4.94 -20.85
N THR A 185 -10.46 -3.70 -20.39
CA THR A 185 -11.67 -3.18 -19.77
C THR A 185 -12.83 -3.17 -20.75
N ASP A 186 -13.92 -3.82 -20.39
CA ASP A 186 -15.21 -3.67 -21.07
C ASP A 186 -15.95 -2.46 -20.49
N TRP A 187 -15.83 -1.32 -21.17
CA TRP A 187 -16.46 -0.07 -20.76
C TRP A 187 -17.99 -0.11 -20.74
N THR A 188 -18.65 -1.15 -21.28
CA THR A 188 -20.10 -1.33 -21.14
C THR A 188 -20.50 -1.70 -19.71
N HIS A 189 -19.55 -2.17 -18.89
CA HIS A 189 -19.72 -2.44 -17.46
C HIS A 189 -19.42 -1.23 -16.57
N ALA A 190 -19.05 -0.07 -17.15
CA ALA A 190 -18.87 1.14 -16.39
C ALA A 190 -20.23 1.65 -15.82
N PRO A 191 -20.23 2.32 -14.65
CA PRO A 191 -19.05 2.69 -13.87
C PRO A 191 -18.49 1.56 -13.00
N PHE A 192 -17.16 1.49 -12.93
CA PHE A 192 -16.44 0.68 -11.96
C PHE A 192 -16.29 1.47 -10.66
N ILE A 193 -16.64 0.87 -9.52
CA ILE A 193 -16.70 1.58 -8.24
C ILE A 193 -15.85 0.88 -7.18
N ALA A 194 -14.80 1.55 -6.71
CA ALA A 194 -14.08 1.17 -5.49
C ALA A 194 -14.63 1.99 -4.31
N THR A 195 -14.91 1.32 -3.19
CA THR A 195 -15.51 1.96 -2.00
C THR A 195 -14.55 1.93 -0.82
N TYR A 196 -14.50 3.03 -0.09
CA TYR A 196 -13.54 3.30 0.98
C TYR A 196 -14.26 3.74 2.25
N LYS A 197 -13.73 3.33 3.41
CA LYS A 197 -14.08 3.84 4.74
C LYS A 197 -12.90 3.61 5.70
N GLY A 198 -13.07 3.92 6.98
CA GLY A 198 -12.09 3.52 8.00
C GLY A 198 -10.72 4.17 7.78
N PHE A 199 -10.70 5.48 7.48
CA PHE A 199 -9.48 6.22 7.19
C PHE A 199 -8.69 6.46 8.47
N GLU A 200 -7.51 5.84 8.57
CA GLU A 200 -6.63 5.94 9.73
C GLU A 200 -5.19 6.25 9.31
N ILE A 201 -4.63 7.30 9.90
CA ILE A 201 -3.21 7.65 9.79
C ILE A 201 -2.69 7.89 11.21
N ASP A 202 -1.93 6.93 11.72
CA ASP A 202 -1.17 7.07 12.96
C ASP A 202 0.32 7.11 12.62
N ALA A 203 0.79 8.31 12.30
CA ALA A 203 2.09 8.54 11.70
C ALA A 203 2.70 9.88 12.14
N CYS A 204 4.02 10.01 12.04
CA CYS A 204 4.67 11.27 12.36
C CYS A 204 4.49 12.25 11.19
N ASP A 205 3.67 13.28 11.41
CA ASP A 205 3.42 14.33 10.44
C ASP A 205 4.69 15.14 10.14
N SER A 206 4.92 15.40 8.85
CA SER A 206 5.93 16.28 8.28
C SER A 206 5.25 17.51 7.65
N PRO A 207 5.11 18.62 8.39
CA PRO A 207 4.55 19.85 7.85
C PRO A 207 5.39 20.38 6.68
N VAL A 208 4.72 21.00 5.70
CA VAL A 208 5.35 21.56 4.49
C VAL A 208 6.46 22.58 4.80
N SER A 209 6.41 23.23 5.96
CA SER A 209 7.41 24.22 6.39
C SER A 209 8.69 23.61 6.99
N MET A 210 8.74 22.32 7.26
CA MET A 210 9.90 21.66 7.86
C MET A 210 10.85 21.09 6.81
N THR A 211 12.16 21.20 7.06
CA THR A 211 13.15 20.53 6.23
C THR A 211 13.09 19.02 6.43
N ILE A 212 13.47 18.25 5.42
CA ILE A 212 13.57 16.79 5.49
C ILE A 212 14.43 16.34 6.68
N SER A 213 15.56 17.02 6.92
CA SER A 213 16.45 16.67 8.03
C SER A 213 15.82 16.90 9.41
N ASP A 214 14.99 17.93 9.55
CA ASP A 214 14.33 18.22 10.82
C ASP A 214 13.15 17.28 11.06
N THR A 215 12.41 16.92 10.00
CA THR A 215 11.40 15.87 10.06
C THR A 215 12.03 14.54 10.43
N ALA A 216 13.14 14.16 9.79
CA ALA A 216 13.85 12.93 10.10
C ALA A 216 14.28 12.90 11.57
N LYS A 217 14.80 14.00 12.12
CA LYS A 217 15.14 14.10 13.56
C LYS A 217 13.91 14.04 14.47
N LYS A 218 12.80 14.69 14.10
CA LYS A 218 11.55 14.72 14.87
C LYS A 218 10.89 13.34 14.94
N CYS A 219 10.88 12.64 13.81
CA CYS A 219 10.19 11.37 13.62
C CYS A 219 11.07 10.15 13.91
N SER A 220 12.36 10.38 14.16
CA SER A 220 13.27 9.37 14.70
C SER A 220 13.32 9.47 16.22
N SER A 221 13.22 8.35 16.93
CA SER A 221 13.54 8.32 18.35
C SER A 221 14.99 8.81 18.58
N GLY A 222 15.14 9.98 19.23
CA GLY A 222 16.43 10.61 19.47
C GLY A 222 17.33 9.78 20.39
N GLY A 223 18.65 9.98 20.30
CA GLY A 223 19.69 9.27 21.06
C GLY A 223 19.71 9.49 22.59
N GLY A 224 18.56 9.81 23.20
CA GLY A 224 18.38 10.02 24.64
C GLY A 224 17.54 8.94 25.35
N GLY A 225 17.19 7.84 24.68
CA GLY A 225 16.61 6.64 25.32
C GLY A 225 15.08 6.61 25.48
N GLU A 226 14.38 7.73 25.37
CA GLU A 226 12.90 7.74 25.36
C GLU A 226 12.37 7.57 23.93
N ARG A 227 11.72 6.43 23.68
CA ARG A 227 11.03 6.15 22.41
C ARG A 227 9.71 6.91 22.40
N LYS A 228 9.54 7.79 21.42
CA LYS A 228 8.37 8.66 21.33
C LYS A 228 7.16 7.99 20.67
N TYR A 229 7.42 7.02 19.80
CA TYR A 229 6.41 6.39 18.96
C TYR A 229 6.34 4.89 19.18
N TRP A 230 5.14 4.33 19.21
CA TRP A 230 4.94 2.90 19.48
C TRP A 230 5.58 1.99 18.42
N TRP A 231 5.69 2.46 17.17
CA TRP A 231 6.33 1.72 16.09
C TRP A 231 7.86 1.64 16.20
N ASP A 232 8.47 2.41 17.11
CA ASP A 232 9.90 2.36 17.42
C ASP A 232 10.24 1.40 18.57
N GLU A 233 9.22 0.87 19.27
CA GLU A 233 9.42 -0.08 20.37
C GLU A 233 10.19 -1.33 19.93
N PRO A 234 11.02 -1.94 20.81
CA PRO A 234 11.79 -3.14 20.46
C PRO A 234 10.92 -4.29 19.96
N THR A 235 9.69 -4.42 20.47
CA THR A 235 8.70 -5.41 20.02
C THR A 235 8.30 -5.22 18.56
N MET A 236 8.39 -3.99 18.03
CA MET A 236 8.08 -3.66 16.64
C MET A 236 9.28 -3.83 15.70
N SER A 237 10.45 -4.20 16.23
CA SER A 237 11.66 -4.40 15.42
C SER A 237 11.56 -5.58 14.47
N GLU A 238 10.92 -6.65 14.92
CA GLU A 238 10.79 -7.92 14.22
C GLU A 238 9.32 -8.31 14.08
N LEU A 239 9.04 -9.32 13.26
CA LEU A 239 7.72 -9.95 13.28
C LEU A 239 7.58 -10.74 14.57
N SER A 240 6.36 -10.75 15.15
CA SER A 240 6.05 -11.76 16.16
C SER A 240 6.10 -13.17 15.55
N LEU A 241 6.18 -14.20 16.39
CA LEU A 241 6.12 -15.60 15.91
C LEU A 241 4.82 -15.86 15.14
N HIS A 242 3.70 -15.34 15.64
CA HIS A 242 2.40 -15.47 14.99
C HIS A 242 2.38 -14.80 13.61
N GLN A 243 2.85 -13.55 13.52
CA GLN A 243 3.00 -12.82 12.26
C GLN A 243 3.93 -13.53 11.28
N SER A 244 5.01 -14.14 11.77
CA SER A 244 5.93 -14.91 10.93
C SER A 244 5.23 -16.14 10.33
N HIS A 245 4.46 -16.89 11.13
CA HIS A 245 3.69 -18.02 10.62
C HIS A 245 2.61 -17.60 9.62
N GLN A 246 1.92 -16.49 9.88
CA GLN A 246 0.95 -15.91 8.95
C GLN A 246 1.60 -15.57 7.61
N LEU A 247 2.74 -14.86 7.62
CA LEU A 247 3.47 -14.51 6.41
C LEU A 247 3.89 -15.75 5.62
N LEU A 248 4.38 -16.79 6.31
CA LEU A 248 4.74 -18.06 5.67
C LEU A 248 3.53 -18.74 5.02
N TRP A 249 2.39 -18.75 5.72
CA TRP A 249 1.16 -19.31 5.17
C TRP A 249 0.68 -18.54 3.95
N VAL A 250 0.70 -17.20 3.96
CA VAL A 250 0.37 -16.36 2.79
C VAL A 250 1.29 -16.70 1.62
N ARG A 251 2.60 -16.75 1.86
CA ARG A 251 3.57 -17.07 0.78
C ARG A 251 3.36 -18.46 0.20
N ALA A 252 3.06 -19.45 1.04
CA ALA A 252 2.89 -20.84 0.61
C ALA A 252 1.59 -21.08 -0.16
N ASN A 253 0.51 -20.37 0.19
CA ASN A 253 -0.84 -20.66 -0.33
C ASN A 253 -1.36 -19.63 -1.34
N HIS A 254 -0.85 -18.40 -1.33
CA HIS A 254 -1.44 -17.28 -2.07
C HIS A 254 -0.48 -16.55 -3.00
N MET A 255 0.84 -16.66 -2.83
CA MET A 255 1.81 -15.98 -3.68
C MET A 255 1.80 -16.57 -5.10
N VAL A 256 1.51 -15.72 -6.10
CA VAL A 256 1.44 -16.11 -7.53
C VAL A 256 2.64 -15.59 -8.31
N TYR A 257 3.26 -14.49 -7.86
CA TYR A 257 4.47 -13.93 -8.47
C TYR A 257 5.35 -13.29 -7.38
N ASP A 258 6.66 -13.56 -7.44
CA ASP A 258 7.65 -12.95 -6.55
C ASP A 258 8.88 -12.55 -7.39
N TYR A 259 9.18 -11.25 -7.46
CA TYR A 259 10.34 -10.75 -8.20
C TYR A 259 11.66 -11.41 -7.75
N CYS A 260 11.77 -11.85 -6.49
CA CYS A 260 12.96 -12.52 -5.97
C CYS A 260 13.24 -13.89 -6.62
N THR A 261 12.25 -14.52 -7.24
CA THR A 261 12.37 -15.84 -7.88
C THR A 261 12.19 -15.78 -9.40
N ASP A 262 11.87 -14.61 -9.95
CA ASP A 262 11.78 -14.38 -11.40
C ASP A 262 13.18 -14.28 -12.03
N THR A 263 13.74 -15.42 -12.40
CA THR A 263 15.04 -15.52 -13.08
C THR A 263 15.02 -15.03 -14.53
N ALA A 264 13.84 -14.92 -15.16
CA ALA A 264 13.72 -14.41 -16.51
C ALA A 264 13.89 -12.89 -16.53
N ARG A 265 13.30 -12.19 -15.55
CA ARG A 265 13.46 -10.75 -15.38
C ARG A 265 14.75 -10.38 -14.65
N PHE A 266 15.18 -11.19 -13.70
CA PHE A 266 16.40 -10.98 -12.90
C PHE A 266 17.37 -12.16 -13.06
N PRO A 267 18.18 -12.18 -14.12
CA PRO A 267 19.23 -13.19 -14.28
C PRO A 267 20.23 -13.20 -13.11
N VAL A 268 20.43 -12.04 -12.48
CA VAL A 268 21.14 -11.90 -11.20
C VAL A 268 20.11 -11.55 -10.13
N LYS A 269 20.03 -12.39 -9.08
CA LYS A 269 19.07 -12.20 -7.99
C LYS A 269 19.28 -10.83 -7.32
N PRO A 270 18.21 -10.04 -7.08
CA PRO A 270 18.33 -8.80 -6.32
C PRO A 270 18.95 -9.03 -4.94
N VAL A 271 19.87 -8.18 -4.53
CA VAL A 271 20.72 -8.38 -3.33
C VAL A 271 19.88 -8.52 -2.05
N GLU A 272 18.78 -7.78 -1.94
CA GLU A 272 17.87 -7.89 -0.81
C GLU A 272 17.22 -9.28 -0.68
N CYS A 273 17.02 -9.97 -1.80
CA CYS A 273 16.42 -11.29 -1.84
C CYS A 273 17.39 -12.39 -1.37
N GLU A 274 18.70 -12.17 -1.42
CA GLU A 274 19.70 -13.10 -0.86
C GLU A 274 19.66 -13.16 0.67
N HIS A 275 19.04 -12.14 1.28
CA HIS A 275 18.97 -11.97 2.71
C HIS A 275 17.56 -12.18 3.27
N HIS A 276 16.58 -12.45 2.40
CA HIS A 276 15.28 -12.94 2.80
C HIS A 276 15.48 -14.37 3.35
N ARG A 277 15.62 -14.50 4.66
CA ARG A 277 15.43 -15.81 5.30
C ARG A 277 13.95 -16.15 5.15
N HIS A 278 13.69 -17.16 4.32
CA HIS A 278 12.43 -17.90 4.31
C HIS A 278 12.21 -18.49 5.71
#